data_AF-A0A849DXA3-F1
#
_entry.id   AF-A0A849DXA3-F1
#
_cell.length_a   1.000
_cell.length_b   1.000
_cell.length_c   1.000
_cell.angle_alpha   90.00
_cell.angle_beta   90.00
_cell.angle_gamma   90.00
#
_symmetry.space_group_name_H-M   'P 1'
#
loop_
_entity.id
_entity.type
_entity.pdbx_description
1 polymer ?
#
loop_
_entity_poly.entity_id
_entity_poly.type
_entity_poly.pdbx_seq_one_letter_code
_entity_poly.pdbx_strand_id
1 'polypeptide(L)'
;MKKSGLIVATALSILALPSHGQSVADQLKVADCNFKILYEGEEVQVQRQMITLRAVSESEEVKIENNYFKIHSAAYRAYHLEFSYSGDLIDYNDVGYVEFYNRQNKRIHIADLEKDSRRISESEKRMPQKVRYFAISLEDTPLLLLDEVSYINIQD
;
A
#
# COMPACT_ATOMS: atom_id res chain seq x y z
N MET A 1 -56.34 -28.54 37.67
CA MET A 1 -55.35 -29.54 37.23
C MET A 1 -54.70 -29.07 35.93
N LYS A 2 -53.35 -29.10 35.91
CA LYS A 2 -52.38 -29.02 34.80
C LYS A 2 -52.51 -27.88 33.76
N LYS A 3 -51.61 -26.89 33.91
CA LYS A 3 -51.14 -25.96 32.87
C LYS A 3 -50.18 -26.72 31.93
N SER A 4 -50.42 -26.67 30.63
CA SER A 4 -49.46 -27.11 29.61
C SER A 4 -49.03 -25.88 28.83
N GLY A 5 -47.82 -25.38 29.12
CA GLY A 5 -47.18 -24.33 28.35
C GLY A 5 -46.52 -24.94 27.11
N LEU A 6 -46.90 -24.47 25.93
CA LEU A 6 -46.23 -24.76 24.67
C LEU A 6 -45.30 -23.58 24.38
N ILE A 7 -44.00 -23.77 24.59
CA ILE A 7 -42.97 -22.82 24.14
C ILE A 7 -42.63 -23.24 22.70
N VAL A 8 -43.10 -22.47 21.72
CA VAL A 8 -42.62 -22.59 20.34
C VAL A 8 -41.30 -21.84 20.27
N ALA A 9 -40.21 -22.60 20.27
CA ALA A 9 -38.87 -22.07 20.03
C ALA A 9 -38.75 -21.70 18.54
N THR A 10 -38.89 -20.42 18.23
CA THR A 10 -38.58 -19.88 16.91
C THR A 10 -37.06 -19.91 16.74
N ALA A 11 -36.54 -20.96 16.13
CA ALA A 11 -35.15 -21.03 15.70
C ALA A 11 -34.93 -20.00 14.58
N LEU A 12 -34.46 -18.81 14.96
CA LEU A 12 -33.98 -17.79 14.04
C LEU A 12 -32.64 -18.30 13.47
N SER A 13 -32.71 -19.09 12.40
CA SER A 13 -31.53 -19.49 11.64
C SER A 13 -30.98 -18.26 10.91
N ILE A 14 -30.10 -17.52 11.59
CA ILE A 14 -29.23 -16.53 10.97
C ILE A 14 -28.34 -17.29 10.00
N LEU A 15 -28.74 -17.33 8.73
CA LEU A 15 -27.86 -17.68 7.63
C LEU A 15 -26.82 -16.57 7.55
N ALA A 16 -25.76 -16.71 8.34
CA ALA A 16 -24.51 -15.99 8.11
C ALA A 16 -23.99 -16.47 6.76
N LEU A 17 -24.31 -15.72 5.71
CA LEU A 17 -23.66 -15.87 4.42
C LEU A 17 -22.16 -15.68 4.68
N PRO A 18 -21.32 -16.68 4.40
CA PRO A 18 -19.91 -16.53 4.61
C PRO A 18 -19.40 -15.62 3.50
N SER A 19 -19.09 -14.37 3.84
CA SER A 19 -18.47 -13.38 2.96
C SER A 19 -17.05 -13.84 2.59
N HIS A 20 -16.97 -14.83 1.71
CA HIS A 20 -15.72 -15.26 1.09
C HIS A 20 -15.33 -14.20 0.06
N GLY A 21 -14.28 -13.44 0.37
CA GLY A 21 -13.61 -12.59 -0.61
C GLY A 21 -13.41 -11.12 -0.24
N GLN A 22 -13.41 -10.74 1.04
CA GLN A 22 -12.71 -9.50 1.40
C GLN A 22 -11.24 -9.72 1.07
N SER A 23 -10.75 -9.02 0.05
CA SER A 23 -9.36 -9.06 -0.40
C SER A 23 -8.47 -8.74 0.80
N VAL A 24 -7.27 -9.33 0.88
CA VAL A 24 -6.24 -8.93 1.86
C VAL A 24 -6.01 -7.41 1.83
N ALA A 25 -6.27 -6.76 0.69
CA ALA A 25 -6.25 -5.30 0.51
C ALA A 25 -7.36 -4.54 1.27
N ASP A 26 -8.51 -5.18 1.57
CA ASP A 26 -9.59 -4.56 2.35
C ASP A 26 -9.36 -4.70 3.87
N GLN A 27 -8.56 -5.68 4.29
CA GLN A 27 -8.17 -5.87 5.70
C GLN A 27 -6.98 -5.00 6.12
N LEU A 28 -6.22 -4.45 5.17
CA LEU A 28 -5.00 -3.67 5.41
C LEU A 28 -5.17 -2.16 5.16
N LYS A 29 -6.35 -1.68 4.79
CA LYS A 29 -6.60 -0.26 4.49
C LYS A 29 -6.59 0.54 5.80
N VAL A 30 -5.47 1.19 6.11
CA VAL A 30 -5.33 2.02 7.33
C VAL A 30 -5.97 3.40 7.13
N ALA A 31 -5.98 3.91 5.89
CA ALA A 31 -6.65 5.15 5.52
C ALA A 31 -6.97 5.20 4.01
N ASP A 32 -8.05 5.88 3.67
CA ASP A 32 -8.36 6.27 2.29
C ASP A 32 -7.54 7.50 1.93
N CYS A 33 -6.58 7.34 1.01
CA CYS A 33 -5.87 8.46 0.41
C CYS A 33 -6.50 8.78 -0.94
N ASN A 34 -6.71 10.06 -1.24
CA ASN A 34 -7.29 10.53 -2.52
C ASN A 34 -6.50 11.69 -3.13
N PHE A 35 -5.22 11.84 -2.81
CA PHE A 35 -4.36 12.84 -3.46
C PHE A 35 -3.98 12.40 -4.88
N LYS A 36 -3.76 13.36 -5.77
CA LYS A 36 -3.30 13.08 -7.14
C LYS A 36 -1.89 12.53 -7.14
N ILE A 37 -1.58 11.68 -8.12
CA ILE A 37 -0.22 11.15 -8.34
C ILE A 37 0.27 11.66 -9.69
N LEU A 38 1.43 12.30 -9.68
CA LEU A 38 2.13 12.76 -10.87
C LEU A 38 3.44 11.97 -11.00
N TYR A 39 3.89 11.76 -12.23
CA TYR A 39 5.23 11.28 -12.55
C TYR A 39 5.84 12.27 -13.53
N GLU A 40 6.99 12.86 -13.18
CA GLU A 40 7.61 13.91 -13.99
C GLU A 40 6.65 15.06 -14.36
N GLY A 41 5.76 15.41 -13.42
CA GLY A 41 4.74 16.44 -13.61
C GLY A 41 3.51 15.99 -14.42
N GLU A 42 3.50 14.78 -14.98
CA GLU A 42 2.37 14.23 -15.71
C GLU A 42 1.43 13.44 -14.80
N GLU A 43 0.11 13.69 -14.88
CA GLU A 43 -0.87 13.01 -14.03
C GLU A 43 -1.00 11.52 -14.39
N VAL A 44 -0.76 10.65 -13.39
CA VAL A 44 -0.88 9.20 -13.51
C VAL A 44 -2.36 8.81 -13.36
N GLN A 45 -2.87 7.95 -14.26
CA GLN A 45 -4.22 7.41 -14.14
C GLN A 45 -4.30 6.30 -13.08
N VAL A 46 -4.45 6.72 -11.83
CA VAL A 46 -4.59 5.84 -10.66
C VAL A 46 -5.98 5.20 -10.63
N GLN A 47 -6.03 3.88 -10.53
CA GLN A 47 -7.26 3.11 -10.38
C GLN A 47 -7.64 2.87 -8.92
N ARG A 48 -6.64 2.63 -8.07
CA ARG A 48 -6.80 2.39 -6.63
C ARG A 48 -5.56 2.90 -5.93
N GLN A 49 -5.73 3.53 -4.77
CA GLN A 49 -4.64 3.87 -3.88
C GLN A 49 -5.03 3.60 -2.42
N MET A 50 -4.05 3.34 -1.57
CA MET A 50 -4.25 3.09 -0.14
C MET A 50 -2.96 3.22 0.64
N ILE A 51 -3.09 3.35 1.97
CA ILE A 51 -1.99 3.13 2.90
C ILE A 51 -2.15 1.74 3.51
N THR A 52 -1.08 0.96 3.43
CA THR A 52 -0.98 -0.36 4.06
C THR A 52 0.16 -0.40 5.05
N LEU A 53 0.17 -1.43 5.90
CA LEU A 53 1.28 -1.71 6.81
C LEU A 53 1.97 -3.00 6.35
N ARG A 54 3.25 -2.91 5.97
CA ARG A 54 4.03 -4.07 5.47
C ARG A 54 5.22 -4.37 6.37
N ALA A 55 5.61 -5.64 6.41
CA ALA A 55 6.88 -6.04 7.01
C ALA A 55 8.04 -5.60 6.11
N VAL A 56 8.99 -4.87 6.69
CA VAL A 56 10.27 -4.53 6.08
C VAL A 56 11.33 -5.42 6.74
N SER A 57 12.18 -6.03 5.92
CA SER A 57 13.26 -6.89 6.41
C SER A 57 14.57 -6.17 6.17
N GLU A 58 15.24 -5.79 7.25
CA GLU A 58 16.62 -5.31 7.17
C GLU A 58 17.54 -6.52 6.97
N SER A 59 18.43 -6.41 6.00
CA SER A 59 19.54 -7.34 5.85
C SER A 59 20.85 -6.60 6.04
N GLU A 60 21.67 -7.05 6.97
CA GLU A 60 23.02 -6.57 7.15
C GLU A 60 23.98 -7.50 6.41
N GLU A 61 24.92 -6.92 5.66
CA GLU A 61 26.04 -7.68 5.11
C GLU A 61 27.14 -7.80 6.16
N VAL A 62 27.32 -9.02 6.68
CA VAL A 62 28.37 -9.34 7.63
C VAL A 62 29.49 -10.08 6.91
N LYS A 63 30.71 -9.55 7.00
CA LYS A 63 31.91 -10.21 6.50
C LYS A 63 32.40 -11.23 7.52
N ILE A 64 32.39 -12.51 7.15
CA ILE A 64 32.98 -13.60 7.94
C ILE A 64 34.08 -14.23 7.09
N GLU A 65 35.32 -14.12 7.59
CA GLU A 65 36.54 -14.49 6.87
C GLU A 65 36.65 -13.76 5.51
N ASN A 66 36.48 -14.49 4.40
CA ASN A 66 36.52 -13.99 3.02
C ASN A 66 35.17 -14.00 2.32
N ASN A 67 34.07 -14.28 3.04
CA ASN A 67 32.73 -14.34 2.48
C ASN A 67 31.84 -13.25 3.08
N TYR A 68 30.96 -12.69 2.25
CA TYR A 68 29.90 -11.78 2.68
C TYR A 68 28.61 -12.58 2.87
N PHE A 69 28.04 -12.50 4.06
CA PHE A 69 26.76 -13.13 4.39
C PHE A 69 25.72 -12.04 4.61
N LYS A 70 24.57 -12.15 3.94
CA LYS A 70 23.39 -11.34 4.28
C LYS A 70 22.68 -11.98 5.46
N ILE A 71 22.68 -11.30 6.59
CA ILE A 71 21.97 -11.71 7.80
C ILE A 71 20.74 -10.82 7.94
N HIS A 72 19.56 -11.42 8.05
CA HIS A 72 18.33 -10.66 8.32
C HIS A 72 18.30 -10.26 9.80
N SER A 73 18.55 -8.98 10.11
CA SER A 73 18.80 -8.51 11.47
C SER A 73 17.52 -8.17 12.23
N ALA A 74 16.47 -7.69 11.55
CA ALA A 74 15.16 -7.46 12.14
C ALA A 74 14.04 -7.38 11.09
N ALA A 75 12.83 -7.75 11.49
CA ALA A 75 11.61 -7.45 10.74
C ALA A 75 10.77 -6.45 11.54
N TYR A 76 10.63 -5.23 11.02
CA TYR A 76 9.69 -4.23 11.56
C TYR A 76 8.56 -3.99 10.57
N ARG A 77 7.58 -3.16 10.95
CA ARG A 77 6.47 -2.80 10.09
C ARG A 77 6.53 -1.33 9.74
N ALA A 78 6.48 -1.01 8.45
CA ALA A 78 6.43 0.35 7.95
C ALA A 78 5.16 0.57 7.12
N TYR A 79 4.65 1.80 7.15
CA TYR A 79 3.54 2.19 6.29
C TYR A 79 4.01 2.32 4.85
N HIS A 80 3.16 1.93 3.92
CA HIS A 80 3.44 2.03 2.50
C HIS A 80 2.26 2.71 1.80
N LEU A 81 2.57 3.64 0.89
CA LEU A 81 1.63 4.11 -0.10
C LEU A 81 1.61 3.11 -1.26
N GLU A 82 0.47 2.48 -1.45
CA GLU A 82 0.25 1.56 -2.56
C GLU A 82 -0.74 2.15 -3.54
N PHE A 83 -0.43 2.06 -4.84
CA PHE A 83 -1.38 2.41 -5.88
C PHE A 83 -1.25 1.51 -7.10
N SER A 84 -2.35 1.38 -7.83
CA SER A 84 -2.40 0.70 -9.11
C SER A 84 -2.76 1.68 -10.21
N TYR A 85 -2.13 1.56 -11.38
CA TYR A 85 -2.37 2.44 -12.52
C TYR A 85 -2.35 1.66 -13.84
N SER A 86 -2.90 2.27 -14.88
CA SER A 86 -2.85 1.77 -16.26
C SER A 86 -1.84 2.54 -17.09
N GLY A 87 -1.06 1.82 -17.91
CA GLY A 87 -0.08 2.41 -18.84
C GLY A 87 1.36 2.14 -18.43
N ASP A 88 2.31 2.68 -19.18
CA ASP A 88 3.75 2.43 -19.00
C ASP A 88 4.50 3.71 -18.58
N LEU A 89 3.78 4.66 -17.97
CA LEU A 89 4.28 6.02 -17.71
C LEU A 89 5.48 6.04 -16.75
N ILE A 90 5.42 5.28 -15.65
CA ILE A 90 6.48 5.27 -14.62
C ILE A 90 7.54 4.23 -14.99
N ASP A 91 8.79 4.65 -15.23
CA ASP A 91 9.94 3.76 -15.31
C ASP A 91 10.51 3.52 -13.92
N TYR A 92 10.36 2.29 -13.45
CA TYR A 92 10.68 1.89 -12.08
C TYR A 92 12.16 1.93 -11.74
N ASN A 93 13.02 1.77 -12.74
CA ASN A 93 14.46 1.71 -12.50
C ASN A 93 15.00 3.10 -12.17
N ASP A 94 14.34 4.13 -12.69
CA ASP A 94 14.82 5.50 -12.62
C ASP A 94 14.19 6.31 -11.50
N VAL A 95 13.08 5.89 -10.88
CA VAL A 95 12.50 6.62 -9.74
C VAL A 95 13.50 6.80 -8.57
N GLY A 96 13.84 8.05 -8.26
CA GLY A 96 14.76 8.45 -7.20
C GLY A 96 14.09 9.00 -5.94
N TYR A 97 12.99 9.75 -6.05
CA TYR A 97 12.32 10.36 -4.89
C TYR A 97 10.84 10.72 -5.13
N VAL A 98 10.12 11.02 -4.05
CA VAL A 98 8.72 11.46 -4.06
C VAL A 98 8.59 12.79 -3.34
N GLU A 99 7.98 13.76 -4.00
CA GLU A 99 7.67 15.06 -3.43
C GLU A 99 6.19 15.15 -3.05
N PHE A 100 5.92 15.68 -1.85
CA PHE A 100 4.57 15.87 -1.34
C PHE A 100 4.21 17.35 -1.38
N TYR A 101 3.05 17.67 -1.94
CA TYR A 101 2.57 19.04 -2.12
C TYR A 101 1.21 19.26 -1.45
N ASN A 102 1.04 20.43 -0.83
CA ASN A 102 -0.22 20.83 -0.26
C ASN A 102 -1.14 21.54 -1.27
N ARG A 103 -2.35 21.94 -0.82
CA ARG A 103 -3.36 22.61 -1.67
C ARG A 103 -2.91 23.98 -2.20
N GLN A 104 -1.91 24.60 -1.57
CA GLN A 104 -1.31 25.86 -2.02
C GLN A 104 -0.13 25.63 -2.98
N ASN A 105 0.05 24.41 -3.49
CA ASN A 105 1.16 24.05 -4.39
C ASN A 105 2.55 24.25 -3.75
N LYS A 106 2.62 24.19 -2.42
CA LYS A 106 3.89 24.24 -1.68
C LYS A 106 4.34 22.81 -1.39
N ARG A 107 5.60 22.52 -1.71
CA ARG A 107 6.26 21.27 -1.30
C ARG A 107 6.40 21.24 0.22
N ILE A 108 5.87 20.21 0.85
CA ILE A 108 5.86 20.03 2.31
C ILE A 108 6.76 18.89 2.79
N HIS A 109 7.11 17.95 1.91
CA HIS A 109 8.03 16.84 2.22
C HIS A 109 8.66 16.25 0.97
N ILE A 110 9.78 15.56 1.15
CA ILE A 110 10.46 14.74 0.13
C ILE A 110 10.85 13.43 0.81
N ALA A 111 10.56 12.31 0.15
CA ALA A 111 11.00 10.99 0.56
C ALA A 111 11.88 10.38 -0.53
N ASP A 112 13.12 10.03 -0.20
CA ASP A 112 14.04 9.34 -1.11
C ASP A 112 13.63 7.87 -1.29
N LEU A 113 13.68 7.39 -2.53
CA LEU A 113 13.29 6.02 -2.88
C LEU A 113 14.53 5.17 -3.17
N GLU A 114 15.13 4.66 -2.11
CA GLU A 114 16.15 3.62 -2.23
C GLU A 114 15.63 2.42 -3.03
N LYS A 115 16.53 1.70 -3.70
CA LYS A 115 16.15 0.59 -4.58
C LYS A 115 15.38 -0.52 -3.85
N ASP A 116 15.67 -0.71 -2.57
CA ASP A 116 15.07 -1.74 -1.72
C ASP A 116 13.74 -1.30 -1.07
N SER A 117 13.41 0.00 -1.09
CA SER A 117 12.15 0.54 -0.56
C SER A 117 11.00 0.52 -1.58
N ARG A 118 11.29 0.06 -2.81
CA ARG A 118 10.34 -0.08 -3.92
C ARG A 118 9.89 -1.54 -4.09
N ARG A 119 8.58 -1.78 -4.12
CA ARG A 119 8.02 -3.10 -4.49
C ARG A 119 6.99 -2.96 -5.60
N ILE A 120 7.26 -3.62 -6.73
CA ILE A 120 6.37 -3.67 -7.88
C ILE A 120 6.00 -5.12 -8.17
N SER A 121 4.73 -5.31 -8.49
CA SER A 121 4.21 -6.55 -9.04
C SER A 121 3.36 -6.21 -10.26
N GLU A 122 3.55 -6.92 -11.37
CA GLU A 122 2.70 -6.79 -12.54
C GLU A 122 1.66 -7.92 -12.53
N SER A 123 0.42 -7.61 -12.89
CA SER A 123 -0.56 -8.66 -13.15
C SER A 123 -0.29 -9.32 -14.50
N GLU A 124 0.65 -10.27 -14.54
CA GLU A 124 0.77 -11.16 -15.68
C GLU A 124 -0.42 -12.11 -15.69
N LYS A 125 -1.40 -11.82 -16.55
CA LYS A 125 -2.35 -12.74 -17.23
C LYS A 125 -3.80 -12.28 -17.10
N ARG A 126 -4.37 -11.91 -18.26
CA ARG A 126 -5.81 -11.91 -18.65
C ARG A 126 -6.61 -10.60 -18.66
N MET A 127 -6.02 -9.41 -18.51
CA MET A 127 -6.76 -8.16 -18.76
C MET A 127 -6.18 -7.37 -19.94
N PRO A 128 -7.04 -6.71 -20.76
CA PRO A 128 -6.62 -5.94 -21.93
C PRO A 128 -5.81 -4.67 -21.59
N GLN A 129 -5.78 -4.26 -20.31
CA GLN A 129 -4.95 -3.17 -19.81
C GLN A 129 -3.95 -3.74 -18.78
N LYS A 130 -2.66 -3.46 -18.95
CA LYS A 130 -1.63 -3.78 -17.95
C LYS A 130 -1.89 -2.93 -16.71
N VAL A 131 -2.44 -3.54 -15.67
CA VAL A 131 -2.51 -2.93 -14.34
C VAL A 131 -1.18 -3.21 -13.64
N ARG A 132 -0.45 -2.12 -13.37
CA ARG A 132 0.81 -2.13 -12.65
C ARG A 132 0.56 -1.67 -11.22
N TYR A 133 1.28 -2.26 -10.26
CA TYR A 133 1.17 -1.95 -8.84
C TYR A 133 2.49 -1.35 -8.36
N PHE A 134 2.40 -0.23 -7.66
CA PHE A 134 3.56 0.47 -7.10
C PHE A 134 3.37 0.62 -5.59
N ALA A 135 4.41 0.34 -4.83
CA ALA A 135 4.44 0.52 -3.38
C ALA A 135 5.66 1.35 -3.00
N ILE A 136 5.40 2.45 -2.30
CA ILE A 136 6.38 3.40 -1.75
C ILE A 136 6.44 3.19 -0.25
N SER A 137 7.61 2.92 0.30
CA SER A 137 7.81 3.01 1.76
C SER A 137 7.59 4.44 2.21
N LEU A 138 6.80 4.62 3.28
CA LEU A 138 6.61 5.88 3.99
C LEU A 138 7.42 5.88 5.29
N GLU A 139 8.49 5.10 5.32
CA GLU A 139 9.50 5.20 6.36
C GLU A 139 10.00 6.64 6.45
N ASP A 140 10.12 7.14 7.68
CA ASP A 140 10.43 8.54 8.00
C ASP A 140 9.45 9.61 7.47
N THR A 141 8.34 9.22 6.82
CA THR A 141 7.27 10.13 6.44
C THR A 141 6.19 10.18 7.55
N PRO A 142 5.96 11.33 8.19
CA PRO A 142 4.92 11.44 9.21
C PRO A 142 3.53 11.22 8.60
N LEU A 143 2.76 10.23 9.07
CA LEU A 143 1.43 9.96 8.51
C LEU A 143 0.45 11.13 8.58
N LEU A 144 0.55 11.96 9.62
CA LEU A 144 -0.26 13.18 9.78
C LEU A 144 -0.05 14.17 8.64
N LEU A 145 1.11 14.12 7.96
CA LEU A 145 1.39 14.94 6.80
C LEU A 145 0.42 14.65 5.65
N LEU A 146 -0.04 13.40 5.52
CA LEU A 146 -0.91 12.96 4.43
C LEU A 146 -2.26 13.68 4.42
N ASP A 147 -2.72 14.21 5.56
CA ASP A 147 -3.95 15.00 5.67
C ASP A 147 -3.86 16.35 4.92
N GLU A 148 -2.64 16.86 4.74
CA GLU A 148 -2.37 18.12 4.06
C GLU A 148 -2.01 17.94 2.58
N VAL A 149 -1.72 16.70 2.16
CA VAL A 149 -1.28 16.38 0.79
C VAL A 149 -2.45 16.53 -0.19
N SER A 150 -2.23 17.37 -1.21
CA SER A 150 -3.12 17.50 -2.35
C SER A 150 -2.67 16.62 -3.51
N TYR A 151 -1.35 16.52 -3.74
CA TYR A 151 -0.76 15.66 -4.76
C TYR A 151 0.65 15.25 -4.37
N ILE A 152 1.11 14.16 -4.96
CA ILE A 152 2.51 13.75 -4.94
C ILE A 152 3.08 13.80 -6.34
N ASN A 153 4.36 14.12 -6.47
CA ASN A 153 5.10 14.04 -7.72
C ASN A 153 6.26 13.06 -7.56
N ILE A 154 6.25 12.01 -8.36
CA ILE A 154 7.29 10.99 -8.42
C ILE A 154 8.35 11.50 -9.41
N GLN A 155 9.61 11.43 -9.01
CA GLN A 155 10.74 11.97 -9.75
C GLN A 155 11.84 10.91 -9.87
N ASP A 156 12.57 10.96 -10.97
CA ASP A 156 13.79 10.18 -11.20
C ASP A 156 15.00 10.68 -10.38
#